data_AF-A0A8C4KUA0-F1
#
_entry.id   AF-A0A8C4KUA0-F1
#
_cell.length_a   1.000
_cell.length_b   1.000
_cell.length_c   1.000
_cell.angle_alpha   90.00
_cell.angle_beta   90.00
_cell.angle_gamma   90.00
#
_symmetry.space_group_name_H-M   'P 1'
#
loop_
_entity.id
_entity.type
_entity.pdbx_description
1 polymer ?
#
loop_
_entity_poly.entity_id
_entity_poly.type
_entity_poly.pdbx_seq_one_letter_code
_entity_poly.pdbx_strand_id
1 'polypeptide(L)'
;MFEEPEWAEEAPAAAGLGPVSSWPRPAAASKIKVPLEDESVDVAVFCLSLMGTNIRDFLEEANRVLKPGGLLKVAEVSSRFEDVRTFLGAVTKLGFKVISKDLTNSHFFLFDFQKTGPPRVGPKTQLSGLKLQPCLYKRR
;
A
#
# COMPACT_ATOMS: atom_id res chain seq x y z
N MET A 1 31.05 -2.29 -28.56
CA MET A 1 31.68 -3.62 -28.46
C MET A 1 32.36 -3.68 -27.11
N PHE A 2 32.03 -4.67 -26.29
CA PHE A 2 32.74 -5.01 -25.07
C PHE A 2 32.75 -6.53 -25.05
N GLU A 3 33.93 -7.14 -25.04
CA GLU A 3 34.10 -8.58 -25.14
C GLU A 3 33.85 -9.24 -23.78
N GLU A 4 33.15 -10.37 -23.75
CA GLU A 4 33.02 -11.16 -22.53
C GLU A 4 34.25 -12.07 -22.37
N PRO A 5 34.91 -12.11 -21.20
CA PRO A 5 35.98 -13.05 -20.94
C PRO A 5 35.42 -14.47 -20.75
N GLU A 6 36.13 -15.42 -21.34
CA GLU A 6 35.78 -16.84 -21.46
C GLU A 6 36.55 -17.67 -20.41
N TRP A 7 35.88 -18.62 -19.72
CA TRP A 7 36.45 -19.65 -18.78
C TRP A 7 37.33 -19.13 -17.60
N ALA A 8 37.70 -19.84 -16.52
CA ALA A 8 37.33 -21.12 -15.86
C ALA A 8 37.39 -20.87 -14.31
N GLU A 9 37.28 -21.75 -13.31
CA GLU A 9 36.92 -23.17 -13.04
C GLU A 9 36.72 -23.25 -11.49
N GLU A 10 36.10 -24.23 -10.82
CA GLU A 10 35.33 -25.43 -11.20
C GLU A 10 33.85 -25.29 -10.74
N ALA A 11 33.04 -26.34 -10.94
CA ALA A 11 32.06 -26.77 -9.94
C ALA A 11 32.04 -28.32 -9.85
N PRO A 12 32.26 -28.93 -8.67
CA PRO A 12 32.45 -30.38 -8.56
C PRO A 12 31.15 -31.15 -8.79
N ALA A 13 31.25 -32.26 -9.53
CA ALA A 13 30.12 -33.15 -9.79
C ALA A 13 29.72 -33.96 -8.55
N ALA A 14 28.62 -33.57 -7.90
CA ALA A 14 28.00 -34.32 -6.81
C ALA A 14 26.63 -34.88 -7.26
N ALA A 15 26.47 -36.20 -7.22
CA ALA A 15 25.21 -36.87 -7.56
C ALA A 15 24.17 -36.71 -6.45
N GLY A 16 22.88 -36.63 -6.81
CA GLY A 16 21.78 -36.63 -5.84
C GLY A 16 20.73 -35.54 -6.03
N LEU A 17 20.21 -35.34 -7.25
CA LEU A 17 19.00 -34.54 -7.46
C LEU A 17 17.76 -35.28 -6.94
N GLY A 18 17.58 -35.25 -5.62
CA GLY A 18 16.24 -35.41 -5.04
C GLY A 18 15.29 -34.33 -5.59
N PRO A 19 13.97 -34.55 -5.58
CA PRO A 19 13.03 -33.58 -6.11
C PRO A 19 13.18 -32.27 -5.34
N VAL A 20 13.61 -31.21 -6.04
CA VAL A 20 13.61 -29.85 -5.49
C VAL A 20 12.19 -29.55 -5.01
N SER A 21 12.03 -29.50 -3.69
CA SER A 21 10.76 -29.18 -3.05
C SER A 21 10.36 -27.81 -3.56
N SER A 22 9.31 -27.77 -4.37
CA SER A 22 8.89 -26.55 -5.05
C SER A 22 8.65 -25.46 -4.01
N TRP A 23 9.47 -24.40 -4.07
CA TRP A 23 9.31 -23.23 -3.19
C TRP A 23 7.84 -22.83 -3.22
N PRO A 24 7.16 -22.74 -2.06
CA PRO A 24 5.73 -22.55 -2.03
C PRO A 24 5.43 -21.21 -2.69
N ARG A 25 4.87 -21.25 -3.91
CA ARG A 25 4.51 -20.05 -4.66
C ARG A 25 3.59 -19.23 -3.74
N PRO A 26 3.89 -17.95 -3.45
CA PRO A 26 3.06 -17.14 -2.56
C PRO A 26 1.59 -17.26 -2.97
N ALA A 27 0.75 -17.73 -2.05
CA ALA A 27 -0.63 -18.05 -2.37
C ALA A 27 -1.34 -16.82 -2.95
N ALA A 28 -2.01 -16.99 -4.09
CA ALA A 28 -2.57 -15.88 -4.83
C ALA A 28 -3.59 -15.10 -3.97
N ALA A 29 -3.36 -13.79 -3.82
CA ALA A 29 -4.16 -12.87 -3.01
C ALA A 29 -4.26 -13.22 -1.51
N SER A 30 -3.11 -13.24 -0.81
CA SER A 30 -3.11 -12.98 0.63
C SER A 30 -3.67 -11.57 0.91
N LYS A 31 -4.83 -11.47 1.59
CA LYS A 31 -5.33 -10.19 2.09
C LYS A 31 -4.28 -9.59 3.03
N ILE A 32 -3.90 -8.32 2.83
CA ILE A 32 -2.94 -7.66 3.71
C ILE A 32 -3.50 -7.65 5.14
N LYS A 33 -2.78 -8.31 6.05
CA LYS A 33 -3.05 -8.31 7.48
C LYS A 33 -1.74 -8.15 8.26
N VAL A 34 -1.67 -7.17 9.15
CA VAL A 34 -0.56 -6.98 10.08
C VAL A 34 -0.77 -7.78 11.37
N PRO A 35 0.30 -8.19 12.08
CA PRO A 35 0.21 -8.96 13.32
C PRO A 35 -0.15 -8.06 14.53
N LEU A 36 -1.25 -7.32 14.41
CA LEU A 36 -1.83 -6.46 15.44
C LEU A 36 -3.31 -6.82 15.64
N GLU A 37 -3.80 -6.65 16.86
CA GLU A 37 -5.22 -6.87 17.20
C GLU A 37 -6.12 -5.78 16.61
N ASP A 38 -7.41 -6.07 16.51
CA ASP A 38 -8.43 -5.09 16.14
C ASP A 38 -8.47 -3.96 17.19
N GLU A 39 -8.60 -2.72 16.74
CA GLU A 39 -8.72 -1.52 17.60
C GLU A 39 -7.57 -1.34 18.63
N SER A 40 -6.37 -1.79 18.27
CA SER A 40 -5.16 -1.75 19.12
C SER A 40 -4.38 -0.43 19.08
N VAL A 41 -4.40 0.34 17.98
CA VAL A 41 -3.56 1.54 17.79
C VAL A 41 -4.35 2.85 17.74
N ASP A 42 -3.77 3.93 18.26
CA ASP A 42 -4.37 5.27 18.28
C ASP A 42 -4.12 6.05 16.97
N VAL A 43 -3.01 5.74 16.28
CA VAL A 43 -2.59 6.40 15.04
C VAL A 43 -2.06 5.37 14.04
N ALA A 44 -2.45 5.50 12.77
CA ALA A 44 -1.87 4.80 11.62
C ALA A 44 -1.33 5.81 10.62
N VAL A 45 -0.16 5.53 10.02
CA VAL A 45 0.53 6.46 9.11
C VAL A 45 0.93 5.74 7.82
N PHE A 46 0.51 6.28 6.68
CA PHE A 46 1.04 5.94 5.37
C PHE A 46 1.85 7.13 4.85
N CYS A 47 3.16 6.96 4.65
CA CYS A 47 4.07 8.00 4.18
C CYS A 47 4.78 7.51 2.93
N LEU A 48 4.37 8.03 1.77
CA LEU A 48 4.83 7.65 0.43
C LEU A 48 4.73 6.13 0.15
N SER A 49 3.79 5.45 0.82
CA SER A 49 3.72 3.99 0.93
C SER A 49 2.48 3.37 0.29
N LEU A 50 1.51 4.15 -0.20
CA LEU A 50 0.33 3.67 -0.93
C LEU A 50 0.69 3.36 -2.40
N MET A 51 1.80 2.65 -2.62
CA MET A 51 2.36 2.38 -3.96
C MET A 51 1.83 1.09 -4.60
N GLY A 52 1.25 0.18 -3.80
CA GLY A 52 0.64 -1.05 -4.31
C GLY A 52 -0.71 -0.81 -5.01
N THR A 53 -1.16 -1.77 -5.82
CA THR A 53 -2.47 -1.72 -6.51
C THR A 53 -3.66 -1.75 -5.57
N ASN A 54 -3.49 -2.34 -4.38
CA ASN A 54 -4.57 -2.66 -3.45
C ASN A 54 -4.71 -1.62 -2.34
N ILE A 55 -4.80 -0.33 -2.70
CA ILE A 55 -4.93 0.78 -1.74
C ILE A 55 -6.16 0.61 -0.83
N ARG A 56 -7.23 -0.04 -1.31
CA ARG A 56 -8.39 -0.42 -0.48
C ARG A 56 -7.98 -1.31 0.70
N ASP A 57 -7.17 -2.34 0.46
CA ASP A 57 -6.83 -3.35 1.47
C ASP A 57 -5.97 -2.72 2.58
N PHE A 58 -5.01 -1.85 2.23
CA PHE A 58 -4.22 -1.09 3.20
C PHE A 58 -5.10 -0.20 4.10
N LEU A 59 -6.09 0.48 3.51
CA LEU A 59 -6.97 1.40 4.24
C LEU A 59 -8.04 0.66 5.07
N GLU A 60 -8.51 -0.50 4.62
CA GLU A 60 -9.35 -1.40 5.44
C GLU A 60 -8.58 -1.95 6.64
N GLU A 61 -7.34 -2.39 6.43
CA GLU A 61 -6.51 -2.93 7.51
C GLU A 61 -6.11 -1.85 8.51
N ALA A 62 -5.84 -0.61 8.06
CA ALA A 62 -5.70 0.54 8.94
C ALA A 62 -6.98 0.85 9.73
N ASN A 63 -8.17 0.69 9.14
CA ASN A 63 -9.44 0.82 9.87
C ASN A 63 -9.59 -0.28 10.92
N ARG A 64 -9.21 -1.53 10.62
CA ARG A 64 -9.25 -2.65 11.57
C ARG A 64 -8.42 -2.37 12.82
N VAL A 65 -7.15 -1.99 12.66
CA VAL A 65 -6.24 -1.79 13.81
C VAL A 65 -6.46 -0.48 14.55
N LEU A 66 -7.02 0.56 13.91
CA LEU A 66 -7.29 1.84 14.57
C LEU A 66 -8.41 1.74 15.62
N LYS A 67 -8.23 2.38 16.77
CA LYS A 67 -9.28 2.62 17.75
C LYS A 67 -10.41 3.51 17.18
N PRO A 68 -11.66 3.40 17.68
CA PRO A 68 -12.71 4.36 17.37
C PRO A 68 -12.27 5.79 17.71
N GLY A 69 -12.42 6.73 16.79
CA GLY A 69 -11.92 8.11 16.97
C GLY A 69 -10.41 8.30 16.74
N GLY A 70 -9.65 7.22 16.51
CA GLY A 70 -8.21 7.26 16.21
C GLY A 70 -7.88 7.90 14.84
N LEU A 71 -6.60 8.22 14.63
CA LEU A 71 -6.14 9.03 13.50
C LEU A 71 -5.47 8.21 12.39
N LEU A 72 -5.91 8.41 11.15
CA LEU A 72 -5.20 7.98 9.96
C LEU A 72 -4.49 9.20 9.34
N LYS A 73 -3.17 9.13 9.17
CA LYS A 73 -2.37 10.13 8.46
C LYS A 73 -1.89 9.56 7.12
N VAL A 74 -2.10 10.30 6.03
CA VAL A 74 -1.61 9.94 4.70
C VAL A 74 -0.77 11.08 4.14
N ALA A 75 0.49 10.82 3.83
CA ALA A 75 1.35 11.69 3.04
C ALA A 75 1.71 10.98 1.73
N GLU A 76 1.38 11.58 0.59
CA GLU A 76 1.55 10.97 -0.74
C GLU A 76 1.94 11.98 -1.81
N VAL A 77 2.62 11.53 -2.86
CA VAL A 77 3.16 12.42 -3.90
C VAL A 77 2.02 13.11 -4.66
N SER A 78 2.09 14.45 -4.78
CA SER A 78 1.03 15.31 -5.29
C SER A 78 0.53 14.90 -6.68
N SER A 79 1.46 14.57 -7.59
CA SER A 79 1.19 14.13 -8.96
C SER A 79 0.50 12.77 -9.08
N ARG A 80 0.29 12.04 -7.98
CA ARG A 80 -0.45 10.77 -7.97
C ARG A 80 -1.97 10.96 -7.89
N PHE A 81 -2.43 12.16 -7.55
CA PHE A 81 -3.85 12.49 -7.37
C PHE A 81 -4.43 13.15 -8.63
N GLU A 82 -5.32 12.44 -9.32
CA GLU A 82 -6.05 12.97 -10.50
C GLU A 82 -7.20 13.89 -10.08
N ASP A 83 -7.99 13.48 -9.07
CA ASP A 83 -8.87 14.39 -8.32
C ASP A 83 -8.88 14.00 -6.84
N VAL A 84 -8.25 14.83 -6.01
CA VAL A 84 -8.18 14.70 -4.54
C VAL A 84 -9.57 14.53 -3.90
N ARG A 85 -10.63 15.13 -4.44
CA ARG A 85 -12.00 15.01 -3.92
C ARG A 85 -12.53 13.59 -4.07
N THR A 86 -12.19 12.90 -5.16
CA THR A 86 -12.59 11.50 -5.38
C THR A 86 -11.87 10.56 -4.40
N PHE A 87 -10.59 10.83 -4.12
CA PHE A 87 -9.83 10.13 -3.10
C PHE A 87 -10.42 10.34 -1.70
N LEU A 88 -10.64 11.59 -1.28
CA LEU A 88 -11.26 11.91 0.01
C LEU A 88 -12.65 11.26 0.15
N GLY A 89 -13.47 11.28 -0.90
CA GLY A 89 -14.77 10.61 -0.92
C GLY A 89 -14.69 9.08 -0.84
N ALA A 90 -13.65 8.47 -1.41
CA ALA A 90 -13.42 7.03 -1.33
C ALA A 90 -12.88 6.60 0.04
N VAL A 91 -11.95 7.35 0.63
CA VAL A 91 -11.48 7.15 2.01
C VAL A 91 -12.63 7.33 3.01
N THR A 92 -13.53 8.29 2.77
CA THR A 92 -14.75 8.48 3.59
C THR A 92 -15.68 7.26 3.55
N LYS A 93 -15.82 6.61 2.39
CA LYS A 93 -16.58 5.35 2.25
C LYS A 93 -15.94 4.19 3.03
N LEU A 94 -14.64 4.22 3.32
CA LEU A 94 -13.93 3.27 4.18
C LEU A 94 -14.02 3.61 5.68
N GLY A 95 -15.02 4.39 6.11
CA GLY A 95 -15.31 4.63 7.52
C GLY A 95 -14.56 5.81 8.15
N PHE A 96 -13.78 6.55 7.36
CA PHE A 96 -13.01 7.71 7.83
C PHE A 96 -13.75 9.04 7.63
N LYS A 97 -13.28 10.11 8.28
CA LYS A 97 -13.69 11.51 8.05
C LYS A 97 -12.43 12.38 7.98
N VAL A 98 -12.28 13.18 6.94
CA VAL A 98 -11.17 14.14 6.84
C VAL A 98 -11.28 15.22 7.93
N ILE A 99 -10.19 15.47 8.65
CA ILE A 99 -10.03 16.54 9.63
C ILE A 99 -9.36 17.73 8.93
N SER A 100 -8.22 17.48 8.30
CA SER A 100 -7.41 18.49 7.61
C SER A 100 -6.82 17.91 6.31
N LYS A 101 -6.39 18.81 5.43
CA LYS A 101 -5.57 18.50 4.26
C LYS A 101 -4.61 19.64 4.03
N ASP A 102 -3.34 19.33 3.84
CA ASP A 102 -2.32 20.27 3.41
C ASP A 102 -1.93 19.95 1.97
N LEU A 103 -2.15 20.93 1.11
CA LEU A 103 -1.88 20.90 -0.33
C LEU A 103 -0.90 22.02 -0.72
N THR A 104 -0.24 22.66 0.26
CA THR A 104 0.67 23.80 0.03
C THR A 104 2.03 23.38 -0.54
N ASN A 105 2.47 22.16 -0.21
CA ASN A 105 3.71 21.60 -0.74
C ASN A 105 3.52 21.09 -2.18
N SER A 106 4.44 21.45 -3.08
CA SER A 106 4.41 21.10 -4.50
C SER A 106 4.61 19.61 -4.79
N HIS A 107 5.28 18.87 -3.90
CA HIS A 107 5.72 17.50 -4.13
C HIS A 107 4.88 16.45 -3.42
N PHE A 108 4.31 16.75 -2.24
CA PHE A 108 3.51 15.81 -1.48
C PHE A 108 2.32 16.50 -0.79
N PHE A 109 1.19 15.80 -0.74
CA PHE A 109 -0.02 16.23 -0.04
C PHE A 109 -0.17 15.43 1.25
N LEU A 110 -0.59 16.11 2.32
CA LEU A 110 -0.86 15.50 3.62
C LEU A 110 -2.36 15.53 3.91
N PHE A 111 -2.87 14.45 4.50
CA PHE A 111 -4.27 14.30 4.87
C PHE A 111 -4.38 13.66 6.25
N ASP A 112 -5.08 14.33 7.17
CA ASP A 112 -5.46 13.76 8.46
C ASP A 112 -6.93 13.34 8.41
N PHE A 113 -7.20 12.11 8.82
CA PHE A 113 -8.55 11.57 8.95
C PHE A 113 -8.78 10.99 10.34
N GLN A 114 -10.04 10.97 10.77
CA GLN A 114 -10.50 10.26 11.96
C GLN A 114 -11.24 8.97 11.57
N LYS A 115 -11.02 7.85 12.27
CA LYS A 115 -11.90 6.66 12.17
C LYS A 115 -13.25 6.98 12.80
N THR A 116 -14.32 6.94 12.00
CA THR A 116 -15.72 7.14 12.44
C THR A 116 -16.50 5.83 12.63
N GLY A 117 -15.90 4.70 12.28
CA GLY A 117 -16.52 3.38 12.28
C GLY A 117 -15.95 2.49 11.17
N PRO A 118 -16.55 1.31 10.93
CA PRO A 118 -16.12 0.39 9.88
C PRO A 118 -16.41 0.94 8.46
N PRO A 119 -15.84 0.32 7.41
CA PRO A 119 -16.18 0.61 6.02
C PRO A 119 -17.69 0.51 5.73
N ARG A 120 -18.23 1.52 5.04
CA ARG A 120 -19.67 1.66 4.73
C ARG A 120 -20.06 1.11 3.36
N VAL A 121 -19.18 0.31 2.74
CA VAL A 121 -19.34 -0.23 1.38
C VAL A 121 -18.93 -1.70 1.34
N GLY A 122 -19.66 -2.50 0.57
CA GLY A 122 -19.43 -3.94 0.47
C GLY A 122 -18.01 -4.28 -0.01
N PRO A 123 -17.45 -5.45 0.34
CA PRO A 123 -16.09 -5.85 -0.05
C PRO A 123 -15.83 -5.79 -1.56
N LYS A 124 -16.85 -6.08 -2.37
CA LYS A 124 -16.77 -6.09 -3.84
C LYS A 124 -17.06 -4.73 -4.51
N THR A 125 -17.41 -3.68 -3.74
CA THR A 125 -17.70 -2.35 -4.30
C THR A 125 -16.42 -1.69 -4.81
N GLN A 126 -16.37 -1.33 -6.10
CA GLN A 126 -15.22 -0.63 -6.67
C GLN A 126 -15.16 0.82 -6.17
N LEU A 127 -13.98 1.25 -5.69
CA LEU A 127 -13.71 2.60 -5.23
C LEU A 127 -12.69 3.27 -6.16
N SER A 128 -13.17 3.83 -7.28
CA SER A 128 -12.33 4.44 -8.31
C SER A 128 -11.36 5.51 -7.77
N GLY A 129 -11.80 6.33 -6.82
CA GLY A 129 -10.96 7.35 -6.17
C GLY A 129 -9.76 6.82 -5.37
N LEU A 130 -9.63 5.51 -5.14
CA LEU A 130 -8.43 4.90 -4.56
C LEU A 130 -7.38 4.52 -5.63
N LYS A 131 -7.68 4.66 -6.92
CA LYS A 131 -6.71 4.41 -8.00
C LYS A 131 -5.79 5.63 -8.18
N LEU A 132 -4.74 5.69 -7.38
CA LEU A 132 -3.67 6.68 -7.52
C LEU A 132 -2.78 6.38 -8.73
N GLN A 133 -2.29 7.42 -9.40
CA GLN A 133 -1.37 7.30 -10.53
C GLN A 133 0.04 6.83 -10.06
N PRO A 134 0.87 6.23 -10.94
CA PRO A 134 2.22 5.80 -10.59
C PRO A 134 3.15 6.98 -10.22
N CYS A 135 4.06 6.76 -9.27
CA CYS A 135 5.09 7.74 -8.94
C CYS A 135 6.23 7.70 -9.96
N LEU A 136 6.13 8.51 -11.02
CA LEU A 136 7.18 8.63 -12.03
C LEU A 136 8.29 9.59 -11.56
N TYR A 137 9.40 9.02 -11.10
CA TYR A 137 10.61 9.79 -10.80
C TYR A 137 11.28 10.28 -12.08
N LYS A 138 11.72 11.55 -12.08
CA LYS A 138 12.58 12.10 -13.14
C LYS A 138 13.92 11.35 -13.16
N ARG A 139 14.49 11.14 -14.34
CA ARG A 139 15.87 10.66 -14.48
C ARG A 139 16.81 11.69 -13.85
N ARG A 140 17.86 11.20 -13.19
CA ARG A 140 19.00 11.98 -12.71
C ARG A 140 20.01 12.14 -13.84
#